data_AF-A0A7W1KZH7-F1
#
_entry.id   AF-A0A7W1KZH7-F1
#
_cell.length_a   1.000
_cell.length_b   1.000
_cell.length_c   1.000
_cell.angle_alpha   90.00
_cell.angle_beta   90.00
_cell.angle_gamma   90.00
#
_symmetry.space_group_name_H-M   'P 1'
#
loop_
_entity.id
_entity.type
_entity.pdbx_description
1 polymer ?
#
loop_
_entity_poly.entity_id
_entity_poly.type
_entity_poly.pdbx_seq_one_letter_code
_entity_poly.pdbx_strand_id
1 'polypeptide(L)' 'MKCPTCASPAKWQDNPFRPFCSERCKLIDFGKWANGEYTIPGHTSPLTENTENALPPSPPPSAPDTDMEQ' A
#
# COMPACT_ATOMS: atom_id res chain seq x y z
N MET A 1 -14.80 -26.01 4.74
CA MET A 1 -14.23 -24.76 4.17
C MET A 1 -12.71 -24.88 4.10
N LYS A 2 -12.00 -24.13 3.24
CA LYS A 2 -10.52 -24.17 3.21
C LYS A 2 -9.95 -23.16 4.22
N CYS A 3 -8.95 -23.57 4.99
CA CYS A 3 -8.20 -22.70 5.88
C CYS A 3 -7.43 -21.66 5.03
N PRO A 4 -7.57 -20.35 5.30
CA PRO A 4 -6.88 -19.33 4.49
C PRO A 4 -5.36 -19.34 4.69
N THR A 5 -4.86 -19.87 5.81
CA THR A 5 -3.41 -19.90 6.10
C THR A 5 -2.66 -21.05 5.43
N CYS A 6 -3.27 -22.24 5.35
CA CYS A 6 -2.58 -23.46 4.91
C CYS A 6 -3.38 -24.30 3.90
N ALA A 7 -4.54 -23.83 3.46
CA ALA A 7 -5.47 -24.50 2.54
C ALA A 7 -6.09 -25.84 3.02
N SER A 8 -5.68 -26.37 4.18
CA SER A 8 -6.30 -27.58 4.77
C SER A 8 -7.79 -27.41 5.05
N PRO A 9 -8.59 -28.49 5.05
CA PRO A 9 -10.00 -28.42 5.41
C PRO A 9 -10.20 -27.96 6.87
N ALA A 10 -10.92 -26.85 7.06
CA ALA A 10 -11.42 -26.42 8.36
C ALA A 10 -12.85 -26.95 8.56
N LYS A 11 -13.07 -27.60 9.72
CA LYS A 11 -14.38 -28.11 10.13
C LYS A 11 -15.33 -26.94 10.44
N TRP A 12 -16.58 -27.09 10.02
CA TRP A 12 -17.62 -26.09 10.29
C TRP A 12 -18.26 -26.24 11.67
N GLN A 13 -18.40 -27.46 12.18
CA GLN A 13 -18.86 -27.74 13.55
C GLN A 13 -17.66 -28.06 14.44
N ASP A 14 -17.80 -27.83 15.75
CA ASP A 14 -16.80 -28.20 16.78
C ASP A 14 -15.37 -27.69 16.51
N ASN A 15 -15.26 -26.48 15.93
CA ASN A 15 -14.00 -25.82 15.67
C ASN A 15 -14.08 -24.36 16.18
N PRO A 16 -13.46 -24.03 17.33
CA PRO A 16 -13.47 -22.67 17.86
C PRO A 16 -12.58 -21.71 17.05
N PHE A 17 -11.75 -22.22 16.13
CA PHE A 17 -10.77 -21.45 15.38
C PHE A 17 -11.22 -21.14 13.95
N ARG A 18 -12.50 -21.34 13.60
CA ARG A 18 -13.01 -20.99 12.27
C ARG A 18 -12.69 -19.51 11.93
N PRO A 19 -12.31 -19.17 10.68
CA PRO A 19 -12.25 -20.02 9.49
C PRO A 19 -10.99 -20.90 9.36
N PHE A 20 -10.10 -20.88 10.36
CA PHE A 20 -8.84 -21.62 10.36
C PHE A 20 -9.02 -23.08 10.78
N CYS A 21 -8.08 -23.94 10.39
CA CYS A 21 -8.11 -25.37 10.77
C CYS A 21 -7.57 -25.62 12.19
N SER A 22 -6.85 -24.67 12.80
CA SER A 22 -6.27 -24.78 14.14
C SER A 22 -5.87 -23.42 14.70
N GLU A 23 -5.62 -23.37 16.00
CA GLU A 23 -5.09 -22.18 16.69
C GLU A 23 -3.79 -21.68 16.08
N ARG A 24 -2.88 -22.60 15.71
CA ARG A 24 -1.62 -22.25 15.04
C ARG A 24 -1.85 -21.42 13.78
N CYS A 25 -2.83 -21.79 12.95
CA CYS A 25 -3.12 -21.06 11.72
C CYS A 25 -3.70 -19.67 11.99
N LYS A 26 -4.57 -19.54 13.01
CA LYS A 26 -5.08 -18.25 13.48
C LYS A 26 -3.93 -17.32 13.93
N LEU A 27 -2.98 -17.84 14.71
CA LEU A 27 -1.85 -17.05 15.21
C LEU A 27 -0.87 -16.65 14.10
N ILE A 28 -0.63 -17.52 13.12
CA ILE A 28 0.19 -17.17 11.95
C ILE A 28 -0.46 -16.02 11.17
N ASP A 29 -1.76 -16.12 10.90
CA ASP A 29 -2.49 -15.06 10.18
C ASP A 29 -2.42 -13.73 10.94
N PHE A 30 -2.64 -13.78 12.26
CA PHE A 30 -2.46 -12.61 13.13
C PHE A 30 -1.03 -12.04 13.05
N GLY A 31 -0.01 -12.89 13.05
CA GLY A 31 1.38 -12.47 12.90
C GLY A 31 1.62 -11.71 11.58
N LYS A 32 1.06 -12.19 10.47
CA LYS A 32 1.15 -11.51 9.17
C LYS A 32 0.51 -10.13 9.19
N TRP A 33 -0.63 -9.99 9.86
CA TRP A 33 -1.26 -8.67 10.09
C TRP A 33 -0.37 -7.76 10.93
N ALA A 34 0.11 -8.26 12.07
CA ALA A 34 0.95 -7.49 12.98
C ALA A 34 2.26 -7.03 12.33
N ASN A 35 2.81 -7.85 11.42
CA ASN A 35 4.03 -7.55 10.66
C ASN A 35 3.78 -6.66 9.43
N GLY A 36 2.52 -6.33 9.09
CA GLY A 36 2.19 -5.54 7.91
C GLY A 36 2.41 -6.26 6.58
N GLU A 37 2.39 -7.60 6.56
CA GLU A 37 2.57 -8.39 5.33
C GLU A 37 1.36 -8.31 4.40
N TYR A 38 0.18 -8.01 4.94
CA TYR A 38 -1.02 -7.77 4.13
C TYR A 38 -1.06 -6.33 3.64
N THR A 39 -0.97 -6.17 2.32
CA THR A 39 -1.03 -4.87 1.65
C THR A 39 -2.18 -4.85 0.64
N ILE A 40 -2.83 -3.70 0.53
CA ILE A 40 -3.80 -3.43 -0.53
C ILE A 40 -3.09 -2.53 -1.53
N PRO A 41 -2.92 -2.94 -2.80
CA PRO A 41 -2.35 -2.08 -3.82
C PRO A 41 -3.12 -0.77 -3.92
N GLY A 42 -2.40 0.35 -3.85
CA GLY A 42 -2.99 1.66 -4.08
C GLY A 42 -3.38 1.80 -5.55
N HIS A 43 -4.59 2.32 -5.80
CA HIS A 43 -4.93 2.89 -7.10
C HIS A 43 -4.56 4.37 -7.07
N THR A 44 -3.92 4.89 -8.11
CA THR A 44 -3.79 6.33 -8.30
C THR A 44 -5.19 6.90 -8.51
N SER A 45 -5.77 7.44 -7.44
CA SER A 45 -7.00 8.22 -7.56
C SER A 45 -6.67 9.52 -8.29
N PRO A 46 -7.45 9.93 -9.31
CA PRO A 46 -7.25 11.23 -9.97
C PRO A 46 -7.45 12.42 -9.03
N LEU A 47 -7.80 12.20 -7.75
CA LEU A 47 -7.99 13.24 -6.74
C LEU A 47 -6.77 13.49 -5.84
N THR A 48 -5.63 12.85 -6.08
CA THR A 48 -4.37 13.19 -5.41
C THR A 48 -3.46 14.02 -6.32
N GLU A 49 -3.95 15.18 -6.75
CA GLU A 49 -3.11 16.34 -7.07
C GLU A 49 -3.14 17.29 -5.87
N ASN A 50 -2.53 16.87 -4.75
CA ASN A 50 -2.10 17.82 -3.73
C ASN A 50 -0.76 18.40 -4.18
N THR A 51 -0.86 19.51 -4.90
CA THR A 51 0.22 20.40 -5.34
C THR A 51 0.88 21.08 -4.14
N GLU A 52 1.67 20.35 -3.35
CA GLU A 52 2.53 20.95 -2.32
C GLU A 52 4.01 20.57 -2.40
N ASN A 53 4.42 19.76 -3.39
CA ASN A 53 5.85 19.47 -3.63
C ASN A 53 6.27 19.52 -5.10
N ALA A 54 5.46 20.07 -6.00
CA ALA A 54 5.95 20.43 -7.33
C ALA A 54 6.73 21.75 -7.19
N LEU A 55 8.06 21.66 -7.13
CA LEU A 55 8.94 22.80 -7.36
C LEU A 55 8.47 23.45 -8.68
N PRO A 56 8.15 24.76 -8.73
CA PRO A 56 7.83 25.38 -10.02
C PRO A 56 9.02 25.18 -10.96
N PRO A 57 8.81 24.92 -12.26
CA PRO A 57 9.92 24.83 -13.20
C PRO A 57 10.75 26.11 -13.06
N SER A 58 12.05 25.96 -12.81
CA SER A 58 12.95 27.11 -12.68
C SER A 58 12.80 28.02 -13.91
N PRO A 59 12.77 29.35 -13.75
CA PRO A 59 12.73 30.24 -14.90
C PRO A 59 13.94 29.94 -15.80
N PRO A 60 13.78 30.03 -17.14
CA PRO A 60 14.91 29.91 -18.05
C PRO A 60 15.99 30.93 -17.65
N PRO A 61 17.29 30.61 -17.81
CA PRO A 61 18.35 31.55 -17.48
C PRO A 61 18.08 32.86 -18.20
N SER A 62 18.00 33.96 -17.43
CA SER A 62 17.85 35.31 -17.96
C SER A 62 18.85 35.48 -19.10
N ALA A 63 18.34 35.83 -20.29
CA ALA A 63 19.19 36.19 -21.40
C ALA A 63 20.21 37.23 -20.90
N PRO A 64 21.50 37.12 -21.27
CA PRO A 64 22.48 38.09 -20.83
C PRO A 64 22.05 39.49 -21.29
N ASP A 65 22.07 40.43 -20.35
CA ASP A 65 21.94 41.86 -20.62
C ASP A 65 22.85 42.22 -21.80
N THR A 66 22.26 42.38 -22.97
CA THR A 66 22.93 43.04 -24.09
C THR A 66 22.55 44.50 -23.98
N ASP A 67 23.33 45.21 -23.17
CA ASP A 67 23.54 46.64 -23.29
C ASP A 67 24.15 46.91 -24.68
N MET A 68 23.44 47.64 -25.56
CA MET A 68 24.07 48.52 -26.59
C MET A 68 23.06 49.35 -27.39
N GLU A 69 23.11 50.67 -27.16
CA GLU A 69 22.95 51.78 -28.13
C GLU A 69 21.72 51.86 -29.08
N GLN A 70 20.73 52.67 -28.69
CA GLN A 70 20.46 54.03 -29.25
C GLN A 70 19.22 54.67 -28.60
#